data_AF-A0A659S3N7-F1
#
_entry.id   AF-A0A659S3N7-F1
#
_cell.length_a   1.000
_cell.length_b   1.000
_cell.length_c   1.000
_cell.angle_alpha   90.00
_cell.angle_beta   90.00
_cell.angle_gamma   90.00
#
_symmetry.space_group_name_H-M   'P 1'
#
loop_
_entity.id
_entity.type
_entity.pdbx_description
1 polymer ?
#
loop_
_entity_poly.entity_id
_entity_poly.type
_entity_poly.pdbx_seq_one_letter_code
_entity_poly.pdbx_strand_id
1 'polypeptide(L)' 'MSHPALTQLRALRYFDAIPALAPHLVDWRLLEGSMPSRGEHLGQRVP' A
#
# COMPACT_ATOMS: atom_id res chain seq x y z
N MET A 1 -13.02 -4.08 -19.56
CA MET A 1 -13.55 -3.03 -18.66
C MET A 1 -12.44 -2.61 -17.71
N SER A 2 -12.16 -1.31 -17.55
CA SER A 2 -11.21 -0.84 -16.54
C SER A 2 -11.89 -0.83 -15.18
N HIS A 3 -11.33 -1.55 -14.20
CA HIS A 3 -11.86 -1.57 -12.83
C HIS A 3 -11.71 -0.17 -12.20
N PRO A 4 -12.74 0.39 -11.54
CA PRO A 4 -12.70 1.76 -11.02
C PRO A 4 -11.53 2.02 -10.07
N ALA A 5 -11.16 1.04 -9.24
CA ALA A 5 -9.98 1.13 -8.37
C ALA A 5 -8.66 1.30 -9.16
N LEU A 6 -8.53 0.67 -10.34
CA LEU A 6 -7.34 0.83 -11.17
C LEU A 6 -7.29 2.20 -11.86
N THR A 7 -8.44 2.79 -12.17
CA THR A 7 -8.52 4.16 -12.66
C THR A 7 -8.11 5.16 -11.56
N GLN A 8 -8.59 4.96 -10.34
CA GLN A 8 -8.22 5.79 -9.18
C GLN A 8 -6.73 5.69 -8.84
N LEU A 9 -6.17 4.47 -8.87
CA LEU A 9 -4.74 4.26 -8.60
C LEU A 9 -3.84 5.00 -9.58
N ARG A 10 -4.22 5.05 -10.86
CA ARG A 10 -3.49 5.79 -11.90
C ARG A 10 -3.63 7.31 -11.79
N ALA A 11 -4.67 7.81 -11.11
CA ALA A 11 -4.91 9.24 -10.92
C ALA A 11 -4.16 9.81 -9.69
N LEU A 12 -3.46 8.96 -8.92
CA LEU A 12 -2.71 9.41 -7.75
C LEU A 12 -1.53 10.31 -8.14
N ARG A 13 -1.26 11.33 -7.32
CA ARG A 13 -0.07 12.16 -7.41
C ARG A 13 0.92 11.72 -6.34
N TYR A 14 2.16 11.47 -6.76
CA TYR A 14 3.25 11.11 -5.87
C TYR A 14 3.92 12.37 -5.34
N PHE A 15 4.34 12.32 -4.07
CA PHE A 15 5.12 13.36 -3.41
C PHE A 15 6.41 12.72 -2.94
N ASP A 16 7.52 13.45 -3.06
CA ASP A 16 8.84 12.97 -2.63
C ASP A 16 8.97 12.96 -1.10
N ALA A 17 8.20 13.82 -0.41
CA ALA A 17 8.18 13.88 1.04
C ALA A 17 7.13 12.93 1.62
N ILE A 18 7.53 12.14 2.62
CA ILE A 18 6.61 11.34 3.43
C ILE A 18 5.91 12.29 4.41
N PRO A 19 4.58 12.42 4.37
CA PRO A 19 3.86 13.27 5.32
C PRO A 19 4.00 12.69 6.74
N ALA A 20 3.83 13.52 7.76
CA ALA A 20 3.85 13.09 9.15
C ALA A 20 2.68 12.13 9.44
N LEU A 21 2.91 10.85 9.20
CA LEU A 21 2.00 9.74 9.41
C LEU A 21 2.36 9.02 10.72
N ALA A 22 1.39 8.33 11.30
CA ALA A 22 1.67 7.44 12.43
C ALA A 22 2.72 6.37 12.02
N PRO A 23 3.68 6.02 12.88
CA PRO A 23 4.82 5.15 12.52
C PRO A 23 4.40 3.84 11.85
N HIS A 24 3.34 3.20 12.36
CA HIS A 24 2.82 1.96 11.80
C HIS A 24 2.38 2.09 10.33
N LEU A 25 1.86 3.24 9.90
CA LEU A 25 1.47 3.50 8.50
C LEU A 25 2.68 3.75 7.61
N VAL A 26 3.73 4.37 8.16
CA VAL A 26 5.00 4.55 7.47
C VAL A 26 5.64 3.17 7.21
N ASP A 27 5.58 2.25 8.17
CA ASP A 27 6.07 0.87 7.99
C ASP A 27 5.30 0.11 6.91
N TRP A 28 4.00 0.40 6.74
CA TRP A 28 3.23 -0.15 5.61
C TRP A 28 3.61 0.49 4.27
N ARG A 29 3.97 1.77 4.27
CA ARG A 29 4.33 2.54 3.07
C ARG A 29 5.75 2.25 2.58
N LEU A 30 6.67 1.99 3.49
CA LEU A 30 8.09 1.73 3.26
C LEU A 30 8.45 0.26 3.39
N LEU A 31 7.49 -0.63 3.11
CA LEU A 31 7.74 -2.05 3.19
C LEU A 31 8.75 -2.44 2.09
N GLU A 32 9.93 -2.90 2.48
CA GLU A 32 10.99 -3.44 1.59
C GLU A 32 10.61 -4.78 0.94
N GLY A 33 9.35 -5.21 1.06
CA GLY A 33 8.81 -6.47 0.58
C GLY A 33 7.38 -6.31 0.06
N SER A 34 6.80 -7.40 -0.44
CA SER A 34 5.47 -7.36 -1.04
C SER A 34 4.34 -7.35 0.00
N MET A 35 3.25 -6.64 -0.30
CA MET A 35 2.03 -6.62 0.53
C MET A 35 1.50 -8.02 0.90
N PRO A 36 1.45 -9.00 -0.02
CA PRO A 36 0.99 -10.36 0.28
C PRO A 36 1.76 -11.04 1.41
N SER A 37 3.10 -10.95 1.41
CA SER A 37 3.95 -11.56 2.44
C SER A 37 3.66 -11.02 3.84
N ARG A 38 3.20 -9.77 3.94
CA ARG A 38 2.79 -9.18 5.22
C ARG A 38 1.34 -9.51 5.58
N GLY A 39 0.46 -9.67 4.59
CA GLY A 39 -0.90 -10.17 4.80
C GLY A 39 -0.90 -11.58 5.40
N GLU A 40 -0.02 -12.46 4.92
CA GLU A 40 0.19 -13.80 5.46
C GLU A 40 0.65 -13.76 6.93
N HIS A 41 1.58 -12.86 7.28
CA HIS A 41 1.99 -12.65 8.69
C HIS A 41 0.85 -12.15 9.60
N LEU A 42 -0.12 -11.43 9.04
CA LEU A 42 -1.33 -11.02 9.77
C LEU A 42 -2.41 -12.10 9.83
N GLY A 43 -2.14 -13.31 9.33
CA GLY A 43 -3.11 -14.40 9.26
C GLY A 43 -4.21 -14.17 8.22
N GLN A 44 -4.07 -13.16 7.35
CA GLN A 44 -5.00 -12.91 6.25
C GLN A 44 -4.48 -13.63 5.02
N ARG A 45 -5.20 -14.66 4.57
CA ARG A 45 -4.89 -15.34 3.32
C ARG A 45 -5.18 -14.37 2.17
N VAL A 46 -4.12 -13.87 1.54
CA VAL A 46 -4.21 -13.05 0.32
C VAL A 46 -4.20 -14.01 -0.86
N PRO A 47 -5.33 -14.20 -1.58
CA PRO A 47 -5.40 -15.09 -2.74
C PRO A 47 -4.73 -14.51 -3.98
#